data_AF-A0A5C7TI40-F1
#
_entry.id   AF-A0A5C7TI40-F1
#
_cell.length_a   1.000
_cell.length_b   1.000
_cell.length_c   1.000
_cell.angle_alpha   90.00
_cell.angle_beta   90.00
_cell.angle_gamma   90.00
#
_symmetry.space_group_name_H-M   'P 1'
#
loop_
_entity.id
_entity.type
_entity.pdbx_description
1 polymer ?
#
loop_
_entity_poly.entity_id
_entity_poly.type
_entity_poly.pdbx_seq_one_letter_code
_entity_poly.pdbx_strand_id
1 'polypeptide(L)'
;MDLFKLAVTIIAIISRYIRQFEPDQPEHTGHCDEVPYFETETRNKEDKITGYQLGFSLPTDVPFQIDTESSASAFFTWLGVSREFQTGDEHFDRNVYLGCDHPLLLQALQQQESARLAILALLQLPGAKKIWSDGMSLWFSRTCEHTSASTEQQLLLQLARVLAPVAEATRKQPAPFFWRYLTIEAVVWGIFGYAGVAFAEYYLVGPDYHLDSMAVLQTGLASSLLLFAFLCC
;
A
#
# COMPACT_ATOMS: atom_id res chain seq x y z
N MET A 1 27.69 20.90 -9.70
CA MET A 1 26.28 20.55 -9.95
C MET A 1 25.43 21.67 -9.34
N ASP A 2 24.72 22.44 -10.17
CA ASP A 2 24.03 23.65 -9.70
C ASP A 2 22.96 23.33 -8.66
N LEU A 3 23.01 24.04 -7.53
CA LEU A 3 22.07 23.94 -6.41
C LEU A 3 20.60 23.99 -6.86
N PHE A 4 20.35 24.70 -7.96
CA PHE A 4 19.06 24.84 -8.61
C PHE A 4 18.50 23.52 -9.17
N LYS A 5 19.35 22.69 -9.80
CA LYS A 5 18.94 21.39 -10.35
C LYS A 5 18.58 20.41 -9.22
N LEU A 6 19.36 20.40 -8.15
CA LEU A 6 19.09 19.59 -6.96
C LEU A 6 17.75 19.98 -6.31
N ALA A 7 17.49 21.28 -6.16
CA ALA A 7 16.23 21.78 -5.60
C ALA A 7 15.01 21.39 -6.47
N VAL A 8 15.12 21.50 -7.80
CA VAL A 8 14.04 21.10 -8.72
C VAL A 8 13.79 19.59 -8.67
N THR A 9 14.82 18.76 -8.56
CA THR A 9 14.66 17.30 -8.43
C THR A 9 14.01 16.93 -7.09
N ILE A 10 14.43 17.57 -5.99
CA ILE A 10 13.82 17.37 -4.66
C ILE A 10 12.34 17.79 -4.68
N ILE A 11 12.01 18.94 -5.26
CA ILE A 11 10.62 19.41 -5.41
C ILE A 11 9.82 18.47 -6.32
N ALA A 12 10.41 17.94 -7.39
CA ALA A 12 9.76 16.97 -8.27
C ALA A 12 9.49 15.63 -7.54
N ILE A 13 10.42 15.16 -6.72
CA ILE A 13 10.24 13.96 -5.90
C ILE A 13 9.18 14.21 -4.82
N ILE A 14 9.25 15.33 -4.09
CA ILE A 14 8.25 15.70 -3.08
C ILE A 14 6.87 15.90 -3.70
N SER A 15 6.75 16.55 -4.86
CA SER A 15 5.46 16.72 -5.54
C SER A 15 4.89 15.42 -6.10
N ARG A 16 5.76 14.53 -6.59
CA ARG A 16 5.37 13.17 -6.99
C ARG A 16 4.90 12.37 -5.77
N TYR A 17 5.58 12.53 -4.63
CA TYR A 17 5.21 11.92 -3.35
C TYR A 17 3.86 12.44 -2.84
N ILE A 18 3.63 13.76 -2.84
CA ILE A 18 2.33 14.37 -2.48
C ILE A 18 1.21 13.83 -3.39
N ARG A 19 1.42 13.77 -4.71
CA ARG A 19 0.43 13.19 -5.65
C ARG A 19 0.21 11.69 -5.50
N GLN A 20 1.16 10.95 -4.93
CA GLN A 20 1.01 9.52 -4.69
C GLN A 20 0.24 9.23 -3.39
N PHE A 21 0.20 10.20 -2.47
CA PHE A 21 -0.49 10.12 -1.18
C PHE A 21 -1.82 10.88 -1.11
N GLU A 22 -2.13 11.67 -2.13
CA GLU A 22 -3.43 12.28 -2.32
C GLU A 22 -4.14 11.52 -3.45
N PRO A 23 -4.62 10.28 -3.20
CA PRO A 23 -5.42 9.59 -4.19
C PRO A 23 -6.62 10.48 -4.49
N ASP A 24 -6.82 10.82 -5.77
CA ASP A 24 -8.07 11.44 -6.22
C ASP A 24 -9.20 10.60 -5.65
N GLN A 25 -9.91 11.14 -4.65
CA GLN A 25 -11.10 10.47 -4.14
C GLN A 25 -12.11 10.54 -5.27
N PRO A 26 -12.52 9.39 -5.84
CA PRO A 26 -13.50 9.40 -6.90
C PRO A 26 -14.77 10.10 -6.42
N GLU A 27 -15.49 10.73 -7.34
CA GLU A 27 -16.75 11.39 -7.00
C GLU A 27 -17.71 10.39 -6.34
N HIS A 28 -18.37 10.81 -5.27
CA HIS A 28 -19.34 9.97 -4.57
C HIS A 28 -20.47 9.57 -5.52
N THR A 29 -20.73 8.28 -5.64
CA THR A 29 -21.76 7.74 -6.54
C THR A 29 -23.14 7.75 -5.88
N GLY A 30 -23.20 7.60 -4.56
CA GLY A 30 -24.45 7.56 -3.81
C GLY A 30 -24.25 7.51 -2.30
N HIS A 31 -25.32 7.19 -1.56
CA HIS A 31 -25.31 7.06 -0.10
C HIS A 31 -25.85 5.69 0.32
N CYS A 32 -25.20 5.08 1.30
CA CYS A 32 -25.66 3.88 2.00
C CYS A 32 -25.73 4.22 3.50
N ASP A 33 -26.91 4.14 4.12
CA ASP A 33 -27.16 4.61 5.49
C ASP A 33 -26.57 6.01 5.78
N GLU A 34 -26.83 6.98 4.89
CA GLU A 34 -26.31 8.36 4.96
C GLU A 34 -24.79 8.50 4.82
N VAL A 35 -24.05 7.40 4.65
CA VAL A 35 -22.61 7.40 4.39
C VAL A 35 -22.37 7.39 2.89
N PRO A 36 -21.59 8.34 2.35
CA PRO A 36 -21.29 8.37 0.93
C PRO A 36 -20.40 7.18 0.55
N TYR A 37 -20.70 6.56 -0.59
CA TYR A 37 -19.89 5.50 -1.16
C TYR A 37 -19.35 5.90 -2.53
N PHE A 38 -18.27 5.26 -2.91
CA PHE A 38 -17.60 5.41 -4.18
C PHE A 38 -17.83 4.16 -5.03
N GLU A 39 -18.18 4.32 -6.31
CA GLU A 39 -18.26 3.19 -7.23
C GLU A 39 -17.53 3.52 -8.52
N THR A 40 -16.67 2.60 -8.95
CA THR A 40 -15.96 2.69 -10.23
C THR A 40 -16.26 1.45 -11.05
N GLU A 41 -17.01 1.62 -12.12
CA GLU A 41 -17.35 0.54 -13.04
C GLU A 41 -16.20 0.28 -14.01
N THR A 42 -15.93 -0.99 -14.26
CA THR A 42 -15.03 -1.43 -15.35
C THR A 42 -15.89 -1.90 -16.51
N ARG A 43 -15.76 -1.24 -17.65
CA ARG A 43 -16.52 -1.54 -18.87
C ARG A 43 -15.64 -2.10 -19.98
N ASN A 44 -16.20 -2.97 -20.81
CA ASN A 44 -15.51 -3.49 -21.99
C ASN A 44 -15.61 -2.51 -23.18
N LYS A 45 -15.02 -2.88 -24.32
CA LYS A 45 -15.08 -2.08 -25.57
C LYS A 45 -16.49 -1.92 -26.16
N GLU A 46 -17.44 -2.75 -25.71
CA GLU A 46 -18.86 -2.71 -26.10
C GLU A 46 -19.72 -1.96 -25.08
N ASP A 47 -19.10 -1.22 -24.16
CA ASP A 47 -19.75 -0.46 -23.07
C ASP A 47 -20.57 -1.32 -22.08
N LYS A 48 -20.29 -2.63 -22.02
CA LYS A 48 -20.89 -3.52 -21.02
C LYS A 48 -20.06 -3.52 -19.75
N ILE A 49 -20.74 -3.46 -18.61
CA ILE A 49 -20.10 -3.62 -17.29
C ILE A 49 -19.51 -5.03 -17.21
N THR A 50 -18.26 -5.10 -16.78
CA THR A 50 -17.49 -6.34 -16.56
C THR A 50 -17.05 -6.50 -15.11
N GLY A 51 -17.20 -5.45 -14.33
CA GLY A 51 -16.99 -5.46 -12.89
C GLY A 51 -17.13 -4.05 -12.33
N TYR A 52 -17.00 -3.95 -11.02
CA TYR A 52 -16.96 -2.67 -10.34
C TYR A 52 -15.99 -2.72 -9.16
N GLN A 53 -15.65 -1.54 -8.67
CA GLN A 53 -14.98 -1.32 -7.41
C GLN A 53 -15.88 -0.47 -6.53
N LEU A 54 -16.12 -0.91 -5.31
CA LEU A 54 -16.96 -0.22 -4.33
C LEU A 54 -16.07 0.23 -3.18
N GLY A 55 -16.23 1.47 -2.73
CA GLY A 55 -15.39 2.08 -1.70
C GLY A 55 -16.17 2.85 -0.65
N PHE A 56 -15.67 2.84 0.58
CA PHE A 56 -16.09 3.74 1.66
C PHE A 56 -14.86 4.43 2.26
N SER A 57 -15.02 5.64 2.78
CA SER A 57 -13.89 6.31 3.45
C SER A 57 -13.47 5.55 4.71
N LEU A 58 -12.18 5.25 4.82
CA LEU A 58 -11.53 4.62 5.95
C LEU A 58 -10.08 5.14 6.03
N PRO A 59 -9.87 6.34 6.58
CA PRO A 59 -8.54 6.93 6.66
C PRO A 59 -7.67 6.17 7.67
N THR A 60 -6.62 5.50 7.18
CA THR A 60 -5.67 4.69 7.95
C THR A 60 -4.25 4.89 7.42
N ASP A 61 -3.25 4.93 8.29
CA ASP A 61 -1.84 5.01 7.86
C ASP A 61 -1.25 3.65 7.46
N VAL A 62 -2.08 2.61 7.50
CA VAL A 62 -1.70 1.22 7.24
C VAL A 62 -2.50 0.71 6.03
N PRO A 63 -1.94 0.77 4.82
CA PRO A 63 -2.54 0.10 3.68
C PRO A 63 -2.50 -1.41 3.90
N PHE A 64 -3.54 -2.10 3.46
CA PHE A 64 -3.64 -3.54 3.55
C PHE A 64 -4.43 -4.11 2.38
N GLN A 65 -4.22 -5.38 2.09
CA GLN A 65 -4.97 -6.12 1.08
C GLN A 65 -5.40 -7.46 1.68
N ILE A 66 -6.63 -7.85 1.37
CA ILE A 66 -7.26 -9.10 1.77
C ILE A 66 -7.76 -9.78 0.51
N ASP A 67 -7.25 -10.97 0.25
CA ASP A 67 -7.59 -11.77 -0.92
C ASP A 67 -8.19 -13.10 -0.49
N THR A 68 -8.95 -13.74 -1.40
CA THR A 68 -9.26 -15.16 -1.24
C THR A 68 -7.96 -15.96 -1.33
N GLU A 69 -7.84 -16.99 -0.50
CA GLU A 69 -6.69 -17.90 -0.56
C GLU A 69 -6.71 -18.64 -1.91
N SER A 70 -5.98 -18.10 -2.88
CA SER A 70 -5.70 -18.75 -4.16
C SER A 70 -4.19 -18.71 -4.43
N SER A 71 -3.74 -19.66 -5.24
CA SER A 71 -2.36 -20.15 -5.50
C SER A 71 -1.19 -19.16 -5.60
N ALA A 72 -1.42 -17.84 -5.60
CA ALA A 72 -0.39 -16.83 -5.38
C ALA A 72 0.13 -16.81 -3.92
N SER A 73 -0.69 -17.23 -2.93
CA SER A 73 -0.26 -17.38 -1.53
C SER A 73 0.91 -18.36 -1.39
N ALA A 74 0.86 -19.48 -2.10
CA ALA A 74 1.92 -20.49 -2.11
C ALA A 74 3.28 -19.93 -2.59
N PHE A 75 3.29 -18.92 -3.46
CA PHE A 75 4.52 -18.28 -3.93
C PHE A 75 5.15 -17.34 -2.89
N PHE A 76 4.35 -16.62 -2.11
CA PHE A 76 4.85 -15.74 -1.05
C PHE A 76 5.20 -16.49 0.24
N THR A 77 4.43 -17.53 0.59
CA THR A 77 4.79 -18.48 1.65
C THR A 77 6.09 -19.20 1.30
N TRP A 78 6.30 -19.56 0.03
CA TRP A 78 7.57 -20.14 -0.45
C TRP A 78 8.77 -19.18 -0.34
N LEU A 79 8.57 -17.88 -0.50
CA LEU A 79 9.61 -16.86 -0.32
C LEU A 79 9.93 -16.54 1.16
N GLY A 80 9.13 -17.03 2.12
CA GLY A 80 9.38 -16.86 3.55
C GLY A 80 9.24 -15.42 4.06
N VAL A 81 8.52 -14.56 3.33
CA VAL A 81 8.44 -13.12 3.60
C VAL A 81 7.21 -12.74 4.44
N SER A 82 6.16 -13.57 4.48
CA SER A 82 4.95 -13.32 5.28
C SER A 82 4.86 -14.29 6.46
N ARG A 83 4.53 -13.77 7.66
CA ARG A 83 4.04 -14.62 8.74
C ARG A 83 2.60 -14.98 8.42
N GLU A 84 2.27 -16.26 8.30
CA GLU A 84 0.88 -16.71 8.20
C GLU A 84 0.11 -16.24 9.44
N PHE A 85 -0.90 -15.39 9.23
CA PHE A 85 -1.76 -14.88 10.29
C PHE A 85 -2.79 -15.92 10.68
N GLN A 86 -2.95 -16.11 11.98
CA GLN A 86 -4.03 -16.93 12.55
C GLN A 86 -4.91 -16.03 13.41
N THR A 87 -6.15 -15.86 12.98
CA THR A 87 -7.18 -15.19 13.77
C THR A 87 -7.73 -16.11 14.87
N GLY A 88 -7.40 -17.40 14.81
CA GLY A 88 -7.91 -18.44 15.72
C GLY A 88 -9.26 -19.01 15.26
N ASP A 89 -9.77 -18.53 14.13
CA ASP A 89 -10.94 -19.03 13.44
C ASP A 89 -10.48 -19.82 12.20
N GLU A 90 -10.48 -21.14 12.32
CA GLU A 90 -9.96 -22.04 11.28
C GLU A 90 -10.70 -21.90 9.94
N HIS A 91 -11.99 -21.53 9.97
CA HIS A 91 -12.75 -21.31 8.74
C HIS A 91 -12.33 -20.00 8.06
N PHE A 92 -12.04 -18.95 8.83
CA PHE A 92 -11.51 -17.71 8.28
C PHE A 92 -10.09 -17.89 7.75
N ASP A 93 -9.22 -18.47 8.58
CA ASP A 93 -7.78 -18.58 8.33
C ASP A 93 -7.43 -19.45 7.11
N ARG A 94 -8.32 -20.38 6.71
CA ARG A 94 -8.17 -21.25 5.53
C ARG A 94 -8.74 -20.68 4.22
N ASN A 95 -9.38 -19.51 4.29
CA ASN A 95 -10.09 -18.95 3.14
C ASN A 95 -9.61 -17.54 2.79
N VAL A 96 -8.90 -16.89 3.72
CA VAL A 96 -8.58 -15.47 3.64
C VAL A 96 -7.09 -15.25 3.87
N TYR A 97 -6.45 -14.61 2.90
CA TYR A 97 -5.07 -14.15 3.02
C TYR A 97 -5.03 -12.66 3.34
N LEU A 98 -4.31 -12.27 4.39
CA LEU A 98 -4.07 -10.89 4.77
C LEU A 98 -2.63 -10.48 4.41
N GLY A 99 -2.48 -9.54 3.46
CA GLY A 99 -1.20 -9.03 3.00
C GLY A 99 -0.58 -7.93 3.87
N CYS A 100 -0.91 -7.85 5.16
CA CYS A 100 -0.43 -6.79 6.05
C CYS A 100 -0.18 -7.31 7.48
N ASP A 101 1.01 -6.99 8.01
CA ASP A 101 1.49 -7.49 9.30
C ASP A 101 1.19 -6.55 10.48
N HIS A 102 0.22 -5.66 10.35
CA HIS A 102 -0.02 -4.64 11.36
C HIS A 102 -0.76 -5.21 12.60
N PRO A 103 -0.18 -5.10 13.82
CA PRO A 103 -0.73 -5.76 15.00
C PRO A 103 -2.12 -5.26 15.39
N LEU A 104 -2.42 -3.97 15.18
CA LEU A 104 -3.75 -3.43 15.48
C LEU A 104 -4.83 -3.97 14.54
N LEU A 105 -4.50 -4.21 13.27
CA LEU A 105 -5.42 -4.79 12.30
C LEU A 105 -5.69 -6.26 12.65
N LEU A 106 -4.63 -7.00 12.98
CA LEU A 106 -4.75 -8.38 13.43
C LEU A 106 -5.59 -8.49 14.70
N GLN A 107 -5.33 -7.66 15.70
CA GLN A 107 -6.07 -7.66 16.96
C GLN A 107 -7.56 -7.37 16.72
N ALA A 108 -7.87 -6.43 15.83
CA ALA A 108 -9.25 -6.13 15.48
C ALA A 108 -9.95 -7.32 14.81
N LEU A 109 -9.29 -8.00 13.87
CA LEU A 109 -9.82 -9.19 13.22
C LEU A 109 -9.97 -10.37 14.19
N GLN A 110 -9.09 -10.51 15.17
CA GLN A 110 -9.21 -11.54 16.23
C GLN A 110 -10.39 -11.26 17.17
N GLN A 111 -10.57 -10.00 17.58
CA GLN A 111 -11.58 -9.61 18.56
C GLN A 111 -12.99 -9.45 17.95
N GLN A 112 -13.09 -9.10 16.67
CA GLN A 112 -14.36 -8.78 16.03
C GLN A 112 -14.77 -9.86 15.04
N GLU A 113 -15.60 -10.81 15.50
CA GLU A 113 -16.18 -11.85 14.66
C GLU A 113 -17.00 -11.27 13.49
N SER A 114 -17.71 -10.17 13.73
CA SER A 114 -18.47 -9.45 12.69
C SER A 114 -17.59 -8.99 11.52
N ALA A 115 -16.33 -8.60 11.78
CA ALA A 115 -15.37 -8.24 10.74
C ALA A 115 -15.03 -9.46 9.87
N ARG A 116 -14.72 -10.58 10.53
CA ARG A 116 -14.36 -11.84 9.85
C ARG A 116 -15.51 -12.35 8.98
N LEU A 117 -16.73 -12.34 9.51
CA LEU A 117 -17.92 -12.75 8.76
C LEU A 117 -18.22 -11.83 7.58
N ALA A 118 -18.07 -10.50 7.73
CA ALA A 118 -18.28 -9.56 6.63
C ALA A 118 -17.24 -9.76 5.51
N ILE A 119 -15.97 -9.95 5.86
CA ILE A 119 -14.88 -10.25 4.92
C ILE A 119 -15.18 -11.56 4.17
N LEU A 120 -15.52 -12.64 4.89
CA LEU A 120 -15.86 -13.92 4.27
C LEU A 120 -17.07 -13.78 3.34
N ALA A 121 -18.12 -13.10 3.77
CA ALA A 121 -19.33 -12.90 2.97
C ALA A 121 -19.00 -12.15 1.67
N LEU A 122 -18.17 -11.10 1.72
CA LEU A 122 -17.75 -10.34 0.54
C LEU A 122 -16.86 -11.18 -0.39
N LEU A 123 -15.89 -11.92 0.15
CA LEU A 123 -14.94 -12.71 -0.62
C LEU A 123 -15.54 -14.00 -1.21
N GLN A 124 -16.62 -14.52 -0.62
CA GLN A 124 -17.36 -15.66 -1.15
C GLN A 124 -18.34 -15.30 -2.28
N LEU A 125 -18.55 -14.00 -2.56
CA LEU A 125 -19.38 -13.57 -3.68
C LEU A 125 -18.78 -14.04 -5.02
N PRO A 126 -19.58 -14.56 -5.96
CA PRO A 126 -19.09 -14.98 -7.26
C PRO A 126 -18.41 -13.82 -8.00
N GLY A 127 -17.15 -14.00 -8.37
CA GLY A 127 -16.35 -12.98 -9.06
C GLY A 127 -15.72 -11.94 -8.13
N ALA A 128 -15.84 -12.08 -6.81
CA ALA A 128 -15.06 -11.29 -5.86
C ALA A 128 -13.57 -11.51 -6.10
N LYS A 129 -12.81 -10.42 -6.14
CA LYS A 129 -11.36 -10.45 -6.34
C LYS A 129 -10.62 -10.22 -5.04
N LYS A 130 -10.90 -9.07 -4.42
CA LYS A 130 -10.14 -8.60 -3.27
C LYS A 130 -10.81 -7.46 -2.52
N ILE A 131 -10.41 -7.29 -1.26
CA ILE A 131 -10.69 -6.13 -0.41
C ILE A 131 -9.36 -5.46 -0.11
N TRP A 132 -9.24 -4.14 -0.20
CA TRP A 132 -7.99 -3.46 0.15
C TRP A 132 -8.26 -2.08 0.73
N SER A 133 -7.28 -1.53 1.44
CA SER A 133 -7.26 -0.13 1.81
C SER A 133 -6.05 0.56 1.20
N ASP A 134 -6.29 1.71 0.58
CA ASP A 134 -5.27 2.61 0.03
C ASP A 134 -4.77 3.63 1.06
N GLY A 135 -5.25 3.55 2.29
CA GLY A 135 -4.95 4.49 3.38
C GLY A 135 -5.97 5.62 3.55
N MET A 136 -6.90 5.79 2.61
CA MET A 136 -7.97 6.80 2.70
C MET A 136 -9.36 6.18 2.64
N SER A 137 -9.47 5.07 1.91
CA SER A 137 -10.70 4.36 1.63
C SER A 137 -10.50 2.85 1.77
N LEU A 138 -11.58 2.16 2.11
CA LEU A 138 -11.71 0.73 2.07
C LEU A 138 -12.44 0.36 0.78
N TRP A 139 -11.81 -0.48 -0.03
CA TRP A 139 -12.26 -0.86 -1.35
C TRP A 139 -12.57 -2.35 -1.43
N PHE A 140 -13.53 -2.70 -2.28
CA PHE A 140 -13.89 -4.05 -2.67
C PHE A 140 -13.99 -4.11 -4.19
N SER A 141 -13.44 -5.16 -4.82
CA SER A 141 -13.52 -5.35 -6.26
C SER A 141 -14.19 -6.67 -6.61
N ARG A 142 -15.11 -6.58 -7.58
CA ARG A 142 -15.86 -7.71 -8.10
C ARG A 142 -15.92 -7.67 -9.63
N THR A 143 -15.86 -8.84 -10.26
CA THR A 143 -16.07 -9.04 -11.70
C THR A 143 -17.49 -9.57 -11.90
N CYS A 144 -18.36 -8.76 -12.48
CA CYS A 144 -19.76 -9.08 -12.72
C CYS A 144 -20.33 -8.18 -13.82
N GLU A 145 -21.45 -8.58 -14.41
CA GLU A 145 -22.11 -7.86 -15.50
C GLU A 145 -23.12 -6.81 -14.98
N HIS A 146 -23.14 -6.57 -13.68
CA HIS A 146 -24.10 -5.71 -12.98
C HIS A 146 -23.38 -4.75 -12.02
N THR A 147 -24.08 -3.69 -11.62
CA THR A 147 -23.63 -2.69 -10.62
C THR A 147 -23.70 -3.25 -9.20
N SER A 148 -23.15 -2.51 -8.24
CA SER A 148 -23.16 -2.91 -6.82
C SER A 148 -24.57 -3.13 -6.27
N ALA A 149 -24.75 -4.21 -5.51
CA ALA A 149 -26.00 -4.52 -4.82
C ALA A 149 -26.03 -3.90 -3.42
N SER A 150 -27.21 -3.54 -2.92
CA SER A 150 -27.38 -2.93 -1.60
C SER A 150 -26.81 -3.78 -0.46
N THR A 151 -26.88 -5.11 -0.57
CA THR A 151 -26.29 -6.03 0.42
C THR A 151 -24.76 -5.91 0.47
N GLU A 152 -24.10 -5.70 -0.66
CA GLU A 152 -22.64 -5.55 -0.74
C GLU A 152 -22.20 -4.22 -0.14
N GLN A 153 -22.96 -3.16 -0.42
CA GLN A 153 -22.79 -1.85 0.19
C GLN A 153 -22.92 -1.93 1.72
N GLN A 154 -23.92 -2.63 2.23
CA GLN A 154 -24.12 -2.82 3.67
C GLN A 154 -22.98 -3.63 4.31
N LEU A 155 -22.53 -4.72 3.69
CA LEU A 155 -21.43 -5.53 4.20
C LEU A 155 -20.11 -4.74 4.25
N LEU A 156 -19.80 -3.99 3.20
CA LEU A 156 -18.59 -3.18 3.16
C LEU A 156 -18.67 -2.00 4.13
N LEU A 157 -19.84 -1.36 4.28
CA LEU A 157 -20.06 -0.32 5.27
C LEU A 157 -19.93 -0.85 6.70
N GLN A 158 -20.47 -2.03 6.98
CA GLN A 158 -20.31 -2.69 8.27
C GLN A 158 -18.83 -2.95 8.57
N LEU A 159 -18.08 -3.44 7.59
CA LEU A 159 -16.65 -3.67 7.72
C LEU A 159 -15.89 -2.35 7.97
N ALA A 160 -16.21 -1.28 7.23
CA ALA A 160 -15.61 0.04 7.43
C ALA A 160 -15.88 0.59 8.85
N ARG A 161 -17.12 0.46 9.35
CA ARG A 161 -17.49 0.89 10.72
C ARG A 161 -16.72 0.12 11.80
N VAL A 162 -16.56 -1.19 11.60
CA VAL A 162 -15.81 -2.08 12.50
C VAL A 162 -14.31 -1.74 12.54
N LEU A 163 -13.74 -1.38 11.38
CA LEU A 163 -12.33 -1.03 11.26
C LEU A 163 -12.02 0.44 11.58
N ALA A 164 -13.02 1.32 11.64
CA ALA A 164 -12.82 2.76 11.89
C ALA A 164 -12.03 3.07 13.19
N PRO A 165 -12.29 2.41 14.35
CA PRO A 165 -11.49 2.64 15.56
C PRO A 165 -10.02 2.23 15.39
N VAL A 166 -9.76 1.21 14.58
CA VAL A 166 -8.42 0.70 14.28
C VAL A 166 -7.69 1.69 13.39
N ALA A 167 -8.36 2.17 12.35
CA ALA A 167 -7.87 3.17 11.42
C ALA A 167 -7.53 4.50 12.14
N GLU A 168 -8.34 4.90 13.11
CA GLU A 168 -8.04 6.06 13.95
C GLU A 168 -6.83 5.80 14.87
N ALA A 169 -6.69 4.59 15.41
CA ALA A 169 -5.58 4.22 16.28
C ALA A 169 -4.25 4.13 15.53
N THR A 170 -4.24 3.63 14.28
CA THR A 170 -3.03 3.59 13.44
C THR A 170 -2.54 4.99 13.12
N ARG A 171 -3.44 5.93 12.86
CA ARG A 171 -3.12 7.33 12.54
C ARG A 171 -2.44 8.11 13.67
N LYS A 172 -2.67 7.68 14.92
CA LYS A 172 -2.07 8.33 16.11
C LYS A 172 -0.65 7.83 16.38
N GLN A 173 -0.19 6.77 15.70
CA GLN A 173 1.15 6.26 15.87
C GLN A 173 2.10 6.90 14.84
N PRO A 174 3.27 7.42 15.25
CA PRO A 174 4.24 7.97 14.31
C PRO A 174 4.71 6.84 13.39
N ALA A 175 4.38 6.90 12.10
CA ALA A 175 4.58 5.81 11.16
C ALA A 175 6.07 5.39 11.08
N PRO A 176 6.48 4.26 11.69
CA PRO A 176 7.87 3.79 11.59
C PRO A 176 8.20 3.38 10.15
N PHE A 177 7.18 3.15 9.33
CA PHE A 177 7.30 2.82 7.92
C PHE A 177 7.80 3.98 7.06
N PHE A 178 7.42 5.22 7.38
CA PHE A 178 7.90 6.42 6.66
C PHE A 178 9.42 6.51 6.71
N TRP A 179 10.01 6.32 7.89
CA TRP A 179 11.47 6.39 8.06
C TRP A 179 12.19 5.23 7.38
N ARG A 180 11.63 4.01 7.41
CA ARG A 180 12.18 2.86 6.68
C ARG A 180 12.15 3.09 5.17
N TYR A 181 11.04 3.56 4.65
CA TYR A 181 10.90 3.89 3.23
C TYR A 181 11.87 4.99 2.81
N LEU A 182 11.92 6.10 3.56
CA LEU A 182 12.84 7.21 3.30
C LEU A 182 14.30 6.73 3.28
N THR A 183 14.66 5.82 4.19
CA THR A 183 15.99 5.22 4.23
C THR A 183 16.27 4.39 2.98
N ILE A 184 15.36 3.49 2.59
CA ILE A 184 15.52 2.65 1.40
C ILE A 184 15.61 3.53 0.15
N GLU A 185 14.73 4.51 0.02
CA GLU A 185 14.69 5.42 -1.11
C GLU A 185 15.98 6.28 -1.19
N ALA A 186 16.47 6.80 -0.06
CA ALA A 186 17.74 7.51 0.00
C ALA A 186 18.92 6.62 -0.43
N VAL A 187 18.93 5.35 -0.04
CA VAL A 187 19.96 4.38 -0.46
C VAL A 187 19.88 4.12 -1.96
N VAL A 188 18.68 3.84 -2.49
CA VAL A 188 18.47 3.56 -3.92
C VAL A 188 18.88 4.75 -4.78
N TRP A 189 18.40 5.96 -4.45
CA TRP A 189 18.78 7.17 -5.18
C TRP A 189 20.25 7.54 -5.00
N GLY A 190 20.85 7.22 -3.85
CA GLY A 190 22.30 7.36 -3.64
C GLY A 190 23.10 6.49 -4.61
N ILE A 191 22.72 5.22 -4.78
CA ILE A 191 23.35 4.29 -5.71
C ILE A 191 23.19 4.78 -7.17
N PHE A 192 21.97 5.13 -7.57
CA PHE A 192 21.72 5.64 -8.93
C PHE A 192 22.42 6.97 -9.21
N GLY A 193 22.45 7.88 -8.24
CA GLY A 193 23.18 9.13 -8.32
C GLY A 193 24.68 8.90 -8.52
N TYR A 194 25.27 7.99 -7.75
CA TYR A 194 26.68 7.60 -7.92
C TYR A 194 26.94 7.02 -9.32
N ALA A 195 26.13 6.06 -9.77
CA ALA A 195 26.28 5.46 -11.09
C ALA A 195 26.16 6.50 -12.21
N GLY A 196 25.23 7.45 -12.08
CA GLY A 196 25.04 8.54 -13.05
C GLY A 196 26.22 9.51 -13.09
N VAL A 197 26.78 9.89 -11.94
CA VAL A 197 27.97 10.76 -11.88
C VAL A 197 29.19 10.06 -12.45
N ALA A 198 29.45 8.81 -12.05
CA ALA A 198 30.57 8.02 -12.58
C ALA A 198 30.46 7.82 -14.10
N PHE A 199 29.25 7.58 -14.61
CA PHE A 199 29.01 7.49 -16.06
C PHE A 199 29.24 8.82 -16.78
N ALA A 200 28.75 9.93 -16.21
CA ALA A 200 28.95 11.26 -16.78
C ALA A 200 30.43 11.66 -16.77
N GLU A 201 31.16 11.38 -15.70
CA GLU A 201 32.60 11.64 -15.60
C GLU A 201 33.40 10.83 -16.62
N TYR A 202 33.08 9.54 -16.79
CA TYR A 202 33.69 8.69 -17.81
C TYR A 202 33.52 9.25 -19.23
N TYR A 203 32.33 9.77 -19.55
CA TYR A 203 32.04 10.32 -20.88
C TYR A 203 32.52 11.75 -21.09
N LEU A 204 32.58 12.59 -20.05
CA LEU A 204 32.83 14.02 -20.16
C LEU A 204 34.28 14.43 -19.84
N VAL A 205 34.98 13.70 -18.97
CA VAL A 205 36.30 14.10 -18.45
C VAL A 205 37.45 13.30 -19.07
N GLY A 206 37.14 12.18 -19.72
CA GLY A 206 38.13 11.33 -20.40
C GLY A 206 38.79 10.29 -19.48
N PRO A 207 39.44 9.26 -20.05
CA PRO A 207 39.76 7.99 -19.39
C PRO A 207 40.85 8.02 -18.30
N ASP A 208 41.43 9.18 -17.98
CA ASP A 208 42.61 9.28 -17.11
C ASP A 208 42.31 9.46 -15.60
N TYR A 209 41.04 9.35 -15.18
CA TYR A 209 40.66 9.39 -13.77
C TYR A 209 40.25 8.01 -13.24
N HIS A 210 41.10 7.41 -12.42
CA HIS A 210 40.76 6.25 -11.61
C HIS A 210 40.04 6.70 -10.34
N LEU A 211 38.71 6.57 -10.32
CA LEU A 211 37.93 6.65 -9.09
C LEU A 211 38.41 5.57 -8.13
N ASP A 212 38.99 5.97 -7.00
CA ASP A 212 39.30 5.06 -5.90
C ASP A 212 37.99 4.57 -5.29
N SER A 213 37.52 3.45 -5.84
CA SER A 213 36.21 2.88 -5.59
C SER A 213 36.03 2.57 -4.10
N MET A 214 37.13 2.39 -3.37
CA MET A 214 37.12 2.04 -1.96
C MET A 214 36.92 3.28 -1.06
N ALA A 215 37.51 4.42 -1.40
CA ALA A 215 37.29 5.67 -0.68
C ALA A 215 35.83 6.16 -0.78
N VAL A 216 35.21 5.98 -1.96
CA VAL A 216 33.81 6.36 -2.17
C VAL A 216 32.85 5.40 -1.49
N LEU A 217 33.12 4.09 -1.53
CA LEU A 217 32.32 3.10 -0.80
C LEU A 217 32.36 3.35 0.71
N GLN A 218 33.55 3.63 1.26
CA GLN A 218 33.71 3.92 2.69
C GLN A 218 32.99 5.20 3.12
N THR A 219 33.09 6.28 2.34
CA THR A 219 32.41 7.54 2.65
C THR A 219 30.89 7.42 2.49
N GLY A 220 30.40 6.74 1.45
CA GLY A 220 28.97 6.46 1.27
C GLY A 220 28.40 5.56 2.38
N LEU A 221 29.14 4.55 2.81
CA LEU A 221 28.74 3.63 3.87
C LEU A 221 28.78 4.32 5.25
N ALA A 222 29.79 5.14 5.53
CA ALA A 222 29.86 5.93 6.75
C ALA A 222 28.74 6.97 6.83
N SER A 223 28.44 7.63 5.71
CA SER A 223 27.35 8.63 5.62
C SER A 223 25.99 7.99 5.83
N SER A 224 25.74 6.83 5.21
CA SER A 224 24.48 6.10 5.36
C SER A 224 24.31 5.51 6.76
N LEU A 225 25.37 5.01 7.39
CA LEU A 225 25.35 4.58 8.80
C LEU A 225 25.08 5.73 9.77
N LEU A 226 25.67 6.91 9.55
CA LEU A 226 25.40 8.09 10.36
C LEU A 226 23.95 8.57 10.21
N LEU A 227 23.43 8.59 8.98
CA LEU A 227 22.05 8.95 8.71
C LEU A 227 21.08 7.93 9.36
N PHE A 228 21.39 6.64 9.26
CA PHE A 228 20.60 5.58 9.88
C PHE A 228 20.59 5.68 11.41
N ALA A 229 21.75 5.92 12.03
CA ALA A 229 21.87 6.08 13.48
C ALA A 229 21.11 7.31 13.99
N PHE A 230 21.12 8.41 13.22
CA PHE A 230 20.39 9.63 13.55
C PHE A 230 18.87 9.48 13.42
N LEU A 231 18.40 8.63 12.50
CA LEU A 231 16.97 8.40 12.25
C LEU A 231 16.36 7.28 13.11
N CYS A 232 17.19 6.43 13.72
CA CYS A 232 16.74 5.35 14.61
C CYS A 232 16.77 5.71 16.11
N CYS A 233 17.29 6.89 16.47
CA CYS A 233 17.19 7.46 17.82
C CYS A 233 16.01 8.43 17.91
#